data_AF-A0A7S0GTV0-F1
#
_entry.id   AF-A0A7S0GTV0-F1
#
_cell.length_a   1.000
_cell.length_b   1.000
_cell.length_c   1.000
_cell.angle_alpha   90.00
_cell.angle_beta   90.00
_cell.angle_gamma   90.00
#
_symmetry.space_group_name_H-M   'P 1'
#
loop_
_entity.id
_entity.type
_entity.pdbx_description
1 polymer ?
#
loop_
_entity_poly.entity_id
_entity_poly.type
_entity_poly.pdbx_seq_one_letter_code
_entity_poly.pdbx_strand_id
1 'polypeptide(L)'
;VGGEKDGRNEKKVEGSAEVSADAFGVGAHTDSGYLSLLLQDDVGGLQVMNGAGEWIDAPPVENTLVVNLGEMLQLATRGYYLATPHRVLPPGTLRARLSVPFFWNPKLEYVCEPMDLPPSVRWTRRAGAPTAASGSAATLGDGEKKKEKPPPRGVRRERAEEPGAEPPRGDGQTPP
;
A
#
# COMPACT_ATOMS: atom_id res chain seq x y z
N VAL A 1 57.27 20.05 -38.52
CA VAL A 1 56.11 19.16 -38.78
C VAL A 1 56.40 17.85 -38.09
N GLY A 2 55.73 17.34 -37.06
CA GLY A 2 54.52 17.68 -36.30
C GLY A 2 54.06 16.37 -35.62
N GLY A 3 53.32 16.43 -34.50
CA GLY A 3 52.65 15.27 -33.90
C GLY A 3 53.22 14.87 -32.53
N GLU A 4 52.82 15.47 -31.40
CA GLU A 4 51.54 15.33 -30.69
C GLU A 4 51.51 14.07 -29.78
N LYS A 5 51.41 14.33 -28.47
CA LYS A 5 51.32 13.36 -27.38
C LYS A 5 49.98 12.62 -27.47
N ASP A 6 49.95 11.31 -27.27
CA ASP A 6 48.70 10.62 -26.95
C ASP A 6 48.90 9.71 -25.72
N GLY A 7 48.97 10.36 -24.55
CA GLY A 7 48.87 9.70 -23.25
C GLY A 7 47.41 9.46 -22.93
N ARG A 8 46.82 8.40 -23.50
CA ARG A 8 45.49 7.92 -23.10
C ARG A 8 45.63 7.10 -21.82
N ASN A 9 45.41 7.79 -20.71
CA ASN A 9 45.23 7.23 -19.40
C ASN A 9 43.91 6.44 -19.40
N GLU A 10 43.98 5.11 -19.37
CA GLU A 10 42.83 4.22 -19.24
C GLU A 10 42.24 4.37 -17.83
N LYS A 11 41.37 5.36 -17.64
CA LYS A 11 40.55 5.46 -16.43
C LYS A 11 39.56 4.30 -16.45
N LYS A 12 39.90 3.22 -15.73
CA LYS A 12 38.97 2.20 -15.26
C LYS A 12 37.86 2.90 -14.46
N VAL A 13 36.69 3.08 -15.06
CA VAL A 13 35.51 3.58 -14.35
C VAL A 13 34.90 2.39 -13.61
N GLU A 14 35.46 2.08 -12.44
CA GLU A 14 34.76 1.28 -11.43
C GLU A 14 33.70 2.18 -10.79
N GLY A 15 32.53 2.22 -11.41
CA GLY A 15 31.33 2.78 -10.81
C GLY A 15 30.73 1.77 -9.84
N SER A 16 31.32 1.60 -8.66
CA SER A 16 30.60 1.04 -7.52
C SER A 16 29.63 2.11 -7.05
N ALA A 17 28.40 2.08 -7.57
CA ALA A 17 27.32 2.85 -6.99
C ALA A 17 27.10 2.30 -5.57
N GLU A 18 27.57 3.04 -4.57
CA GLU A 18 27.25 2.81 -3.17
C GLU A 18 25.72 2.91 -3.04
N VAL A 19 25.06 1.76 -2.96
CA VAL A 19 23.63 1.69 -2.69
C VAL A 19 23.46 2.09 -1.23
N SER A 20 23.02 3.32 -1.00
CA SER A 20 22.67 3.81 0.34
C SER A 20 21.73 2.80 1.01
N ALA A 21 22.06 2.39 2.23
CA ALA A 21 21.28 1.45 3.03
C ALA A 21 19.85 1.93 3.32
N ASP A 22 19.56 3.22 3.06
CA ASP A 22 18.25 3.85 3.23
C ASP A 22 17.43 3.93 1.93
N ALA A 23 18.00 3.54 0.78
CA ALA A 23 17.25 3.48 -0.47
C ALA A 23 16.42 2.20 -0.47
N PHE A 24 15.19 2.18 0.03
CA PHE A 24 14.28 1.06 -0.26
C PHE A 24 13.63 1.27 -1.62
N GLY A 25 13.49 0.21 -2.42
CA GLY A 25 12.66 0.27 -3.63
C GLY A 25 11.19 0.49 -3.25
N VAL A 26 10.73 -0.23 -2.22
CA VAL A 26 9.47 0.00 -1.51
C VAL A 26 9.73 -0.26 -0.02
N GLY A 27 9.40 0.71 0.83
CA GLY A 27 9.58 0.60 2.29
C GLY A 27 8.73 -0.51 2.91
N ALA A 28 8.99 -0.80 4.19
CA ALA A 28 8.22 -1.78 4.94
C ALA A 28 6.75 -1.34 5.07
N HIS A 29 5.82 -2.22 4.68
CA HIS A 29 4.38 -1.99 4.76
C HIS A 29 3.61 -3.30 4.78
N THR A 30 2.30 -3.18 5.00
CA THR A 30 1.28 -4.22 4.87
C THR A 30 0.30 -3.80 3.78
N ASP A 31 -0.34 -4.78 3.13
CA ASP A 31 -1.39 -4.50 2.15
C ASP A 31 -2.71 -4.21 2.88
N SER A 32 -3.41 -3.13 2.54
CA SER A 32 -4.69 -2.80 3.20
C SER A 32 -5.85 -3.72 2.81
N GLY A 33 -5.77 -4.44 1.67
CA GLY A 33 -6.84 -5.29 1.13
C GLY A 33 -7.03 -6.64 1.83
N TYR A 34 -7.67 -7.59 1.13
CA TYR A 34 -7.76 -8.97 1.61
C TYR A 34 -6.48 -9.76 1.33
N LEU A 35 -6.00 -9.72 0.09
CA LEU A 35 -4.73 -10.29 -0.31
C LEU A 35 -4.21 -9.62 -1.57
N SER A 36 -2.91 -9.75 -1.83
CA SER A 36 -2.30 -9.45 -3.12
C SER A 36 -1.63 -10.70 -3.71
N LEU A 37 -1.64 -10.77 -5.03
CA LEU A 37 -0.91 -11.77 -5.83
C LEU A 37 0.20 -11.05 -6.57
N LEU A 38 1.44 -11.50 -6.38
CA LEU A 38 2.60 -10.84 -6.92
C LEU A 38 3.36 -11.80 -7.82
N LEU A 39 3.39 -11.50 -9.12
CA LEU A 39 4.33 -12.10 -10.06
C LEU A 39 5.66 -11.34 -9.97
N GLN A 40 6.76 -12.08 -9.87
CA GLN A 40 8.11 -11.54 -9.77
C GLN A 40 8.98 -12.07 -10.90
N ASP A 41 9.96 -11.27 -11.32
CA ASP A 41 11.07 -11.75 -12.12
C ASP A 41 12.10 -12.52 -11.26
N ASP A 42 13.26 -12.83 -11.85
CA ASP A 42 14.35 -13.58 -11.22
C ASP A 42 15.36 -12.71 -10.46
N VAL A 43 15.13 -11.39 -10.33
CA VAL A 43 16.10 -10.45 -9.72
C VAL A 43 16.05 -10.50 -8.18
N GLY A 44 14.88 -10.81 -7.60
CA GLY A 44 14.69 -10.93 -6.15
C GLY A 44 14.52 -9.59 -5.43
N GLY A 45 14.97 -9.50 -4.17
CA GLY A 45 14.91 -8.30 -3.35
C GLY A 45 13.63 -8.11 -2.51
N LEU A 46 12.60 -8.95 -2.67
CA LEU A 46 11.46 -8.98 -1.77
C LEU A 46 11.88 -9.57 -0.42
N GLN A 47 11.52 -8.90 0.67
CA GLN A 47 11.66 -9.41 2.03
C GLN A 47 10.31 -9.39 2.74
N VAL A 48 10.09 -10.38 3.59
CA VAL A 48 8.90 -10.52 4.46
C VAL A 48 9.34 -10.63 5.91
N MET A 49 8.51 -10.16 6.84
CA MET A 49 8.77 -10.30 8.26
C MET A 49 8.17 -11.61 8.79
N ASN A 50 8.99 -12.46 9.39
CA ASN A 50 8.55 -13.72 9.99
C ASN A 50 7.91 -13.52 11.37
N GLY A 51 7.38 -14.60 11.97
CA GLY A 51 6.75 -14.55 13.30
C GLY A 51 7.69 -14.23 14.48
N ALA A 52 9.01 -14.26 14.27
CA ALA A 52 10.02 -13.82 15.23
C ALA A 52 10.36 -12.33 15.10
N GLY A 53 9.77 -11.61 14.13
CA GLY A 53 10.06 -10.21 13.85
C GLY A 53 11.30 -10.00 12.99
N GLU A 54 11.80 -11.05 12.34
CA GLU A 54 13.00 -11.00 11.50
C GLU A 54 12.61 -10.83 10.03
N TRP A 55 13.34 -9.97 9.32
CA TRP A 55 13.22 -9.86 7.86
C TRP A 55 13.93 -11.04 7.19
N ILE A 56 13.20 -11.79 6.39
CA ILE A 56 13.70 -12.91 5.58
C ILE A 56 13.47 -12.62 4.10
N ASP A 57 14.38 -13.10 3.25
CA ASP A 57 14.21 -13.00 1.80
C ASP A 57 13.08 -13.94 1.33
N ALA A 58 12.28 -13.44 0.39
CA ALA A 58 11.35 -14.23 -0.39
C ALA A 58 11.94 -14.41 -1.80
N PRO A 59 12.78 -15.43 -2.01
CA PRO A 59 13.43 -15.64 -3.30
C PRO A 59 12.39 -15.96 -4.38
N PRO A 60 12.57 -15.46 -5.62
CA PRO A 60 11.69 -15.84 -6.71
C PRO A 60 11.70 -17.34 -6.93
N VAL A 61 10.51 -17.94 -7.05
CA VAL A 61 10.35 -19.34 -7.41
C VAL A 61 9.66 -19.41 -8.75
N GLU A 62 10.27 -20.12 -9.70
CA GLU A 62 9.77 -20.24 -11.06
C GLU A 62 8.34 -20.82 -11.09
N ASN A 63 7.48 -20.28 -11.94
CA ASN A 63 6.09 -20.70 -12.11
C ASN A 63 5.23 -20.57 -10.84
N THR A 64 5.56 -19.61 -9.96
CA THR A 64 4.77 -19.32 -8.76
C THR A 64 4.35 -17.86 -8.68
N LEU A 65 3.41 -17.59 -7.79
CA LEU A 65 3.03 -16.26 -7.34
C LEU A 65 3.29 -16.15 -5.85
N VAL A 66 3.78 -14.99 -5.42
CA VAL A 66 3.79 -14.66 -3.99
C VAL A 66 2.40 -14.19 -3.60
N VAL A 67 1.90 -14.67 -2.46
CA VAL A 67 0.60 -14.28 -1.91
C VAL A 67 0.83 -13.54 -0.60
N ASN A 68 0.53 -12.25 -0.55
CA ASN A 68 0.54 -11.49 0.69
C ASN A 68 -0.88 -11.40 1.25
N LEU A 69 -1.03 -11.64 2.54
CA LEU A 69 -2.29 -11.42 3.24
C LEU A 69 -2.37 -9.95 3.69
N GLY A 70 -3.55 -9.36 3.53
CA GLY A 70 -3.78 -7.96 3.86
C GLY A 70 -4.54 -7.75 5.18
N GLU A 71 -4.61 -6.49 5.57
CA GLU A 71 -5.16 -6.03 6.85
C GLU A 71 -6.65 -6.33 6.99
N MET A 72 -7.43 -6.27 5.90
CA MET A 72 -8.85 -6.61 5.97
C MET A 72 -9.07 -8.08 6.28
N LEU A 73 -8.23 -8.99 5.76
CA LEU A 73 -8.33 -10.41 6.13
C LEU A 73 -7.96 -10.62 7.59
N GLN A 74 -6.94 -9.90 8.08
CA GLN A 74 -6.59 -9.93 9.49
C GLN A 74 -7.74 -9.45 10.38
N LEU A 75 -8.40 -8.36 10.02
CA LEU A 75 -9.57 -7.85 10.74
C LEU A 75 -10.74 -8.83 10.69
N ALA A 76 -11.09 -9.32 9.51
CA ALA A 76 -12.18 -10.26 9.31
C ALA A 76 -11.96 -11.55 10.11
N THR A 77 -10.72 -12.02 10.24
CA THR A 77 -10.39 -13.24 11.01
C THR A 77 -10.03 -13.01 12.47
N ARG A 78 -10.19 -11.78 12.99
CA ARG A 78 -9.81 -11.39 14.35
C ARG A 78 -8.35 -11.74 14.69
N GLY A 79 -7.46 -11.62 13.71
CA GLY A 79 -6.03 -11.86 13.88
C GLY A 79 -5.58 -13.32 13.74
N TYR A 80 -6.45 -14.24 13.31
CA TYR A 80 -6.00 -15.61 13.00
C TYR A 80 -5.03 -15.64 11.82
N TYR A 81 -5.35 -14.91 10.75
CA TYR A 81 -4.37 -14.56 9.74
C TYR A 81 -3.80 -13.17 10.04
N LEU A 82 -2.50 -13.02 9.85
CA LEU A 82 -1.81 -11.74 10.02
C LEU A 82 -1.46 -11.16 8.67
N ALA A 83 -1.68 -9.86 8.52
CA ALA A 83 -1.14 -9.10 7.41
C ALA A 83 0.38 -9.11 7.52
N THR A 84 1.06 -9.66 6.51
CA THR A 84 2.50 -9.92 6.60
C THR A 84 3.26 -8.67 6.16
N PRO A 85 4.04 -8.03 7.06
CA PRO A 85 4.87 -6.90 6.66
C PRO A 85 5.87 -7.35 5.61
N HIS A 86 5.99 -6.58 4.54
CA HIS A 86 6.90 -6.85 3.43
C HIS A 86 7.55 -5.56 2.95
N ARG A 87 8.74 -5.68 2.35
CA ARG A 87 9.53 -4.58 1.79
C ARG A 87 10.31 -5.04 0.56
N VAL A 88 10.78 -4.11 -0.26
CA VAL A 88 11.64 -4.41 -1.39
C VAL A 88 12.96 -3.66 -1.24
N LEU A 89 14.04 -4.42 -1.09
CA LEU A 89 15.40 -3.90 -1.15
C LEU A 89 15.76 -3.56 -2.60
N PRO A 90 16.65 -2.58 -2.84
CA PRO A 90 17.21 -2.37 -4.16
C PRO A 90 17.86 -3.64 -4.68
N PRO A 91 17.78 -3.91 -5.98
CA PRO A 91 18.51 -5.02 -6.56
C PRO A 91 20.01 -4.80 -6.35
N GLY A 92 20.72 -5.83 -5.86
CA GLY A 92 22.18 -5.85 -5.79
C GLY A 92 22.86 -6.00 -7.15
N THR A 93 22.12 -5.77 -8.24
CA THR A 93 22.57 -5.96 -9.62
C THR A 93 22.20 -4.74 -10.45
N LEU A 94 22.84 -4.57 -11.61
CA LEU A 94 22.48 -3.54 -12.59
C LEU A 94 21.20 -3.86 -13.38
N ARG A 95 20.62 -5.06 -13.19
CA ARG A 95 19.36 -5.44 -13.85
C ARG A 95 18.18 -4.75 -13.17
N ALA A 96 17.25 -4.26 -13.97
CA ALA A 96 15.98 -3.76 -13.47
C ALA A 96 15.16 -4.92 -12.91
N ARG A 97 14.60 -4.72 -11.71
CA ARG A 97 13.60 -5.62 -11.11
C ARG A 97 12.21 -5.27 -11.63
N LEU A 98 11.48 -6.25 -12.10
CA LEU A 98 10.09 -6.15 -12.54
C LEU A 98 9.19 -7.04 -11.66
N SER A 99 8.04 -6.51 -11.31
CA SER A 99 6.99 -7.29 -10.65
C SER A 99 5.61 -6.77 -11.02
N VAL A 100 4.63 -7.65 -11.10
CA VAL A 100 3.25 -7.33 -11.45
C VAL A 100 2.36 -7.70 -10.27
N PRO A 101 1.91 -6.71 -9.47
CA PRO A 101 0.98 -6.95 -8.39
C PRO A 101 -0.48 -6.91 -8.87
N PHE A 102 -1.30 -7.83 -8.38
CA PHE A 102 -2.75 -7.77 -8.41
C PHE A 102 -3.26 -7.66 -6.96
N PHE A 103 -4.07 -6.64 -6.68
CA PHE A 103 -4.62 -6.40 -5.34
C PHE A 103 -6.11 -6.75 -5.31
N TRP A 104 -6.48 -7.69 -4.44
CA TRP A 104 -7.88 -8.00 -4.18
C TRP A 104 -8.41 -7.14 -3.04
N ASN A 105 -8.98 -6.00 -3.42
CA ASN A 105 -9.61 -5.04 -2.52
C ASN A 105 -11.13 -5.13 -2.63
N PRO A 106 -11.87 -4.81 -1.54
CA PRO A 106 -13.31 -4.65 -1.64
C PRO A 106 -13.67 -3.34 -2.38
N LYS A 107 -14.97 -3.14 -2.58
CA LYS A 107 -15.51 -1.82 -2.96
C LYS A 107 -15.30 -0.81 -1.84
N LEU A 108 -15.29 0.48 -2.19
CA LEU A 108 -15.05 1.57 -1.25
C LEU A 108 -16.11 1.62 -0.14
N GLU A 109 -17.34 1.25 -0.47
CA GLU A 109 -18.50 1.26 0.44
C GLU A 109 -18.59 0.01 1.33
N TYR A 110 -17.71 -0.97 1.14
CA TYR A 110 -17.80 -2.23 1.85
C TYR A 110 -17.41 -2.07 3.32
N VAL A 111 -18.29 -2.56 4.21
CA VAL A 111 -18.01 -2.65 5.65
C VAL A 111 -17.45 -4.04 5.94
N CYS A 112 -16.22 -4.08 6.46
CA CYS A 112 -15.57 -5.34 6.84
C CYS A 112 -16.20 -5.89 8.11
N GLU A 113 -16.88 -7.04 8.00
CA GLU A 113 -17.45 -7.75 9.14
C GLU A 113 -16.55 -8.90 9.59
N PRO A 114 -16.41 -9.15 10.91
CA PRO A 114 -15.69 -10.30 11.39
C PRO A 114 -16.36 -11.63 10.97
N MET A 115 -15.58 -12.54 10.38
CA MET A 115 -16.03 -13.89 10.04
C MET A 115 -16.40 -14.69 11.28
N ASP A 116 -17.42 -15.54 11.17
CA ASP A 116 -17.70 -16.53 12.21
C ASP A 116 -16.70 -17.68 12.10
N LEU A 117 -15.72 -17.70 13.01
CA LEU A 117 -14.65 -18.69 13.03
C LEU A 117 -14.92 -19.74 14.11
N PRO A 118 -14.67 -21.03 13.83
CA PRO A 118 -14.84 -22.07 14.83
C PRO A 118 -13.87 -21.82 16.01
N PRO A 119 -14.24 -22.25 17.24
CA PRO A 119 -13.41 -22.02 18.43
C PRO A 119 -11.96 -22.52 18.30
N SER A 120 -11.72 -23.57 17.51
CA SER A 120 -10.40 -24.17 17.27
C SER A 120 -9.42 -23.24 16.56
N VAL A 121 -9.91 -22.27 15.77
CA VAL A 121 -9.09 -21.31 15.02
C VAL A 121 -9.32 -19.87 15.52
N ARG A 122 -9.99 -19.72 16.66
CA ARG A 122 -10.13 -18.41 17.28
C ARG A 122 -8.79 -18.00 17.86
N TRP A 123 -8.13 -17.06 17.19
CA TRP A 123 -6.86 -16.56 17.65
C TRP A 123 -7.03 -15.81 18.97
N THR A 124 -6.24 -16.21 19.97
CA THR A 124 -6.06 -15.47 21.21
C THR A 124 -4.61 -14.97 21.20
N ARG A 125 -4.41 -13.65 21.28
CA ARG A 125 -3.07 -13.08 21.36
C ARG A 125 -2.35 -13.73 22.54
N ARG A 126 -1.23 -14.42 22.29
CA ARG A 126 -0.32 -14.80 23.38
C ARG A 126 0.17 -13.51 24.04
N ALA A 127 0.02 -13.41 25.36
CA ALA A 127 0.49 -12.25 26.11
C ALA A 127 1.97 -11.97 25.77
N GLY A 128 2.28 -10.74 25.35
CA GLY A 128 3.64 -10.30 25.03
C GLY A 128 4.08 -10.37 23.56
N ALA A 129 3.23 -10.80 22.61
CA ALA A 129 3.59 -10.75 21.19
C ALA A 129 3.79 -9.30 20.70
N PRO A 130 4.88 -8.99 19.98
CA PRO A 130 5.17 -7.64 19.52
C PRO A 130 4.01 -7.11 18.66
N THR A 131 3.55 -5.92 18.97
CA THR A 131 2.64 -5.19 18.09
C THR A 131 3.46 -4.72 16.90
N ALA A 132 3.10 -5.17 15.68
CA ALA A 132 3.49 -4.40 14.50
C ALA A 132 3.04 -2.96 14.78
N ALA A 133 4.00 -2.04 14.84
CA ALA A 133 3.70 -0.65 15.09
C ALA A 133 2.67 -0.23 14.05
N SER A 134 1.49 0.18 14.52
CA SER A 134 0.50 0.84 13.68
C SER A 134 1.23 1.97 12.96
N GLY A 135 1.36 1.86 11.64
CA GLY A 135 1.73 3.00 10.82
C GLY A 135 0.74 4.12 11.13
N SER A 136 1.26 5.26 11.58
CA SER A 136 0.57 6.53 11.79
C SER A 136 -0.85 6.45 12.36
N ALA A 137 -0.97 6.60 13.69
CA ALA A 137 -2.15 7.23 14.23
C ALA A 137 -2.28 8.62 13.56
N ALA A 138 -3.27 8.79 12.68
CA ALA A 138 -3.70 10.11 12.27
C ALA A 138 -4.21 10.82 13.54
N THR A 139 -3.33 11.58 14.18
CA THR A 139 -3.71 12.57 15.18
C THR A 139 -4.58 13.59 14.46
N LEU A 140 -5.89 13.48 14.63
CA LEU A 140 -6.80 14.61 14.54
C LEU A 140 -6.35 15.60 15.62
N GLY A 141 -5.50 16.55 15.22
CA GLY A 141 -5.01 17.65 16.03
C GLY A 141 -5.32 18.97 15.33
N ASP A 142 -6.29 19.68 15.91
CA ASP A 142 -6.53 21.12 15.91
C ASP A 142 -6.13 21.97 14.68
N GLY A 143 -7.16 22.29 13.90
CA GLY A 143 -7.46 23.61 13.34
C GLY A 143 -6.37 24.69 13.31
N GLU A 144 -5.46 24.62 12.34
CA GLU A 144 -4.79 25.82 11.83
C GLU A 144 -5.61 26.44 10.68
N LYS A 145 -6.11 27.66 10.92
CA LYS A 145 -6.82 28.47 9.92
C LYS A 145 -5.88 28.80 8.74
N LYS A 146 -5.94 28.03 7.66
CA LYS A 146 -5.42 28.46 6.35
C LYS A 146 -6.22 29.69 5.89
N LYS A 147 -5.56 30.85 5.80
CA LYS A 147 -6.12 32.05 5.16
C LYS A 147 -6.43 31.73 3.70
N GLU A 148 -7.72 31.70 3.37
CA GLU A 148 -8.21 31.53 2.02
C GLU A 148 -7.81 32.75 1.17
N LYS A 149 -7.07 32.49 0.08
CA LYS A 149 -6.69 33.53 -0.88
C LYS A 149 -7.90 33.82 -1.77
N PRO A 150 -8.34 35.07 -1.95
CA PRO A 150 -9.55 35.35 -2.72
C PRO A 150 -9.36 34.94 -4.19
N PRO A 151 -10.42 34.43 -4.84
CA PRO A 151 -10.36 34.03 -6.24
C PRO A 151 -10.14 35.25 -7.16
N PRO A 152 -9.50 35.07 -8.33
CA PRO A 152 -9.35 36.14 -9.31
C PRO A 152 -10.72 36.65 -9.78
N ARG A 153 -10.88 37.98 -9.84
CA ARG A 153 -12.10 38.63 -10.36
C ARG A 153 -12.27 38.25 -11.83
N GLY A 154 -13.40 37.64 -12.18
CA GLY A 154 -13.78 37.47 -13.59
C GLY A 154 -14.60 36.24 -13.97
N VAL A 155 -14.83 35.27 -13.08
CA VAL A 155 -15.63 34.09 -13.43
C VAL A 155 -17.06 34.24 -12.91
N ARG A 156 -17.98 34.61 -13.81
CA ARG A 156 -19.43 34.64 -13.56
C ARG A 156 -19.88 33.19 -13.33
N ARG A 157 -20.31 32.85 -12.11
CA ARG A 157 -20.93 31.55 -11.82
C ARG A 157 -22.37 31.60 -12.35
N GLU A 158 -22.67 30.81 -13.37
CA GLU A 158 -24.06 30.48 -13.70
C GLU A 158 -24.61 29.59 -12.59
N ARG A 159 -25.75 30.01 -12.02
CA ARG A 159 -26.48 29.30 -10.99
C ARG A 159 -27.21 28.14 -11.69
N ALA A 160 -26.83 26.90 -11.40
CA ALA A 160 -27.68 25.77 -11.70
C ALA A 160 -28.96 25.90 -10.86
N GLU A 161 -30.12 25.98 -11.50
CA GLU A 161 -31.41 25.92 -10.84
C GLU A 161 -31.65 24.49 -10.34
N GLU A 162 -32.01 24.35 -9.07
CA GLU A 162 -32.47 23.08 -8.52
C GLU A 162 -33.91 22.81 -8.96
N PRO A 163 -34.27 21.59 -9.42
CA PRO A 163 -35.66 21.26 -9.71
C PRO A 163 -36.44 21.17 -8.39
N GLY A 164 -37.49 21.97 -8.30
CA GLY A 164 -38.34 22.15 -7.12
C GLY A 164 -38.97 20.86 -6.59
N ALA A 165 -39.01 20.77 -5.26
CA ALA A 165 -39.75 19.76 -4.52
C ALA A 165 -41.27 19.87 -4.80
N GLU A 166 -41.91 18.74 -5.13
CA GLU A 166 -43.36 18.63 -5.16
C GLU A 166 -43.96 18.69 -3.75
N PRO A 167 -45.09 19.39 -3.54
CA PRO A 167 -45.77 19.43 -2.25
C PRO A 167 -46.58 18.13 -1.97
N PRO A 168 -46.88 17.82 -0.70
CA PRO A 168 -47.56 16.59 -0.31
C PRO A 168 -49.03 16.58 -0.77
N ARG A 169 -49.47 15.45 -1.35
CA ARG A 169 -50.90 15.22 -1.64
C ARG A 169 -51.59 14.73 -0.38
N GLY A 170 -52.64 15.45 0.02
CA GLY A 170 -53.49 15.14 1.16
C GLY A 170 -54.46 14.00 0.91
N ASP A 171 -54.75 13.32 2.02
CA ASP A 171 -55.88 12.49 2.43
C ASP A 171 -57.08 12.39 1.48
N GLY A 172 -57.51 11.16 1.19
CA GLY A 172 -58.78 10.91 0.52
C GLY A 172 -59.08 9.46 0.17
N GLN A 173 -59.75 8.77 1.09
CA GLN A 173 -60.85 7.82 0.83
C GLN A 173 -60.53 6.43 0.24
N THR A 174 -60.90 5.38 0.98
CA THR A 174 -61.07 4.02 0.47
C THR A 174 -62.56 3.63 0.57
N PRO A 175 -63.18 3.13 -0.51
CA PRO A 175 -64.42 2.35 -0.41
C PRO A 175 -64.28 0.99 -1.15
N PRO A 176 -65.29 0.11 -1.11
CA PRO A 176 -66.24 -0.21 -0.04
C PRO A 176 -65.81 -1.41 0.81
#